data_AF-A0A1V5IIJ9-F1
#
_entry.id   AF-A0A1V5IIJ9-F1
#
_cell.length_a   1.000
_cell.length_b   1.000
_cell.length_c   1.000
_cell.angle_alpha   90.00
_cell.angle_beta   90.00
_cell.angle_gamma   90.00
#
_symmetry.space_group_name_H-M   'P 1'
#
loop_
_entity.id
_entity.type
_entity.pdbx_description
1 polymer ?
#
loop_
_entity_poly.entity_id
_entity_poly.type
_entity_poly.pdbx_seq_one_letter_code
_entity_poly.pdbx_strand_id
1 'polypeptide(L)'
;MNALDTSTMRLHYIDWRRVLAVLLLFPFHVTRIFNSEAFCVKPPGSRPPSTTSSPSSPSGTRECSSCWPAPPRTARSASAAPVGTSASGAPGSVPPSSWLCSSCRSRYRLFVLGFVAVRAPEFMQSAERYHRPALALGLALSAWWVLSRDLRDALPDPSLQLEGLNLLGTLATWLVVVGLLGWGRWYLNRQSATLAYLAEGSYPVYLLHQTVIAVAAYYVVGQPAAGPLQWLTLLVMSVAVTFALYEAVRRSPAARLLFGMRSLEKGVRRESRVAQRAAVS
;
A
#
# COMPACT_ATOMS: atom_id res chain seq x y z
N MET A 1 11.45 -40.99 -5.00
CA MET A 1 11.15 -39.58 -5.36
C MET A 1 12.43 -38.78 -5.20
N ASN A 2 13.07 -38.39 -6.31
CA ASN A 2 14.39 -37.76 -6.29
C ASN A 2 14.31 -36.32 -5.74
N ALA A 3 15.23 -36.00 -4.83
CA ALA A 3 15.41 -34.68 -4.20
C ALA A 3 15.83 -33.55 -5.17
N LEU A 4 15.77 -33.78 -6.48
CA LEU A 4 16.13 -32.82 -7.53
C LEU A 4 14.92 -32.11 -8.16
N ASP A 5 13.69 -32.56 -7.90
CA ASP A 5 12.47 -31.97 -8.51
C ASP A 5 11.83 -30.85 -7.67
N THR A 6 12.25 -30.68 -6.41
CA THR A 6 11.76 -29.60 -5.53
C THR A 6 12.33 -28.22 -5.89
N SER A 7 13.32 -28.14 -6.78
CA SER A 7 14.03 -26.90 -7.11
C SER A 7 13.33 -26.01 -8.15
N THR A 8 12.18 -26.42 -8.71
CA THR A 8 11.53 -25.67 -9.82
C THR A 8 10.00 -25.59 -9.80
N MET A 9 9.32 -25.93 -8.69
CA MET A 9 7.88 -25.63 -8.60
C MET A 9 7.67 -24.14 -8.28
N ARG A 10 7.40 -23.35 -9.31
CA ARG A 10 6.95 -21.95 -9.18
C ARG A 10 5.66 -21.93 -8.35
N LEU A 11 5.71 -21.31 -7.17
CA LEU A 11 4.57 -21.21 -6.26
C LEU A 11 3.54 -20.19 -6.78
N HIS A 12 2.62 -20.66 -7.63
CA HIS A 12 1.63 -19.82 -8.33
C HIS A 12 0.72 -19.03 -7.39
N TYR A 13 0.41 -19.56 -6.21
CA TYR A 13 -0.40 -18.85 -5.23
C TYR A 13 0.29 -17.57 -4.69
N ILE A 14 1.62 -17.54 -4.63
CA ILE A 14 2.37 -16.33 -4.24
C ILE A 14 2.22 -15.27 -5.31
N ASP A 15 2.31 -15.67 -6.59
CA ASP A 15 2.11 -14.76 -7.72
C ASP A 15 0.70 -14.17 -7.73
N TRP A 16 -0.32 -15.00 -7.51
CA TRP A 16 -1.70 -14.52 -7.42
C TRP A 16 -1.91 -13.54 -6.27
N ARG A 17 -1.36 -13.82 -5.08
CA ARG A 17 -1.48 -12.91 -3.94
C ARG A 17 -0.79 -11.58 -4.21
N ARG A 18 0.39 -11.58 -4.84
CA ARG A 18 1.07 -10.37 -5.27
C ARG A 18 0.22 -9.58 -6.26
N VAL A 19 -0.33 -10.24 -7.29
CA VAL A 19 -1.19 -9.60 -8.30
C VAL A 19 -2.42 -8.98 -7.65
N LEU A 20 -3.12 -9.73 -6.80
CA LEU A 20 -4.29 -9.23 -6.07
C LEU A 20 -3.93 -8.05 -5.17
N ALA A 21 -2.82 -8.13 -4.43
CA ALA A 21 -2.36 -7.03 -3.59
C ALA A 21 -2.10 -5.76 -4.41
N VAL A 22 -1.44 -5.89 -5.57
CA VAL A 22 -1.18 -4.74 -6.47
C VAL A 22 -2.49 -4.18 -7.04
N LEU A 23 -3.44 -5.03 -7.44
CA LEU A 23 -4.72 -4.57 -7.96
C LEU A 23 -5.58 -3.88 -6.89
N LEU A 24 -5.52 -4.35 -5.64
CA LEU A 24 -6.22 -3.73 -4.50
C LEU A 24 -5.67 -2.34 -4.12
N LEU A 25 -4.45 -2.00 -4.54
CA LEU A 25 -3.91 -0.65 -4.32
C LEU A 25 -4.70 0.42 -5.08
N PHE A 26 -5.30 0.10 -6.23
CA PHE A 26 -6.12 1.06 -6.99
C PHE A 26 -7.32 1.56 -6.18
N PRO A 27 -8.29 0.71 -5.79
CA PRO A 27 -9.43 1.17 -5.01
C PRO A 27 -9.01 1.75 -3.66
N PHE A 28 -7.93 1.25 -3.05
CA PHE A 28 -7.39 1.83 -1.81
C PHE A 28 -6.93 3.28 -2.00
N HIS A 29 -6.05 3.55 -2.96
CA HIS A 29 -5.52 4.90 -3.21
C HIS A 29 -6.57 5.85 -3.75
N VAL A 30 -7.47 5.37 -4.62
CA VAL A 30 -8.62 6.17 -5.09
C VAL A 30 -9.52 6.54 -3.91
N THR A 31 -9.86 5.60 -3.03
CA THR A 31 -10.71 5.89 -1.86
C THR A 31 -10.04 6.86 -0.88
N ARG A 32 -8.71 6.80 -0.72
CA ARG A 32 -7.96 7.75 0.14
C ARG A 32 -8.10 9.21 -0.31
N ILE A 33 -8.34 9.48 -1.59
CA ILE A 33 -8.56 10.84 -2.13
C ILE A 33 -9.90 11.41 -1.68
N PHE A 34 -10.92 10.55 -1.51
CA PHE A 34 -12.27 10.94 -1.12
C PHE A 34 -12.56 10.74 0.37
N ASN A 35 -11.59 10.25 1.16
CA ASN A 35 -11.72 10.09 2.61
C ASN A 35 -11.50 11.42 3.35
N SER A 36 -12.07 11.57 4.55
CA SER A 36 -12.00 12.76 5.39
C SER A 36 -10.62 13.02 5.99
N GLU A 37 -9.73 12.03 6.03
CA GLU A 37 -8.38 12.18 6.58
C GLU A 37 -7.45 13.06 5.72
N ALA A 38 -6.39 13.62 6.32
CA ALA A 38 -5.44 14.48 5.62
C ALA A 38 -4.76 13.72 4.46
N PHE A 39 -5.07 14.13 3.22
CA PHE A 39 -4.43 13.68 1.99
C PHE A 39 -4.28 14.86 1.04
N CYS A 40 -3.23 14.85 0.21
CA CYS A 40 -2.75 16.03 -0.51
C CYS A 40 -3.67 16.53 -1.65
N VAL A 41 -4.71 15.78 -2.01
CA VAL A 41 -5.67 16.15 -3.06
C VAL A 41 -7.06 15.79 -2.55
N LYS A 42 -7.95 16.78 -2.45
CA LYS A 42 -9.34 16.59 -2.02
C LYS A 42 -10.32 17.38 -2.90
N PRO A 43 -11.57 16.91 -3.04
CA PRO A 43 -12.63 17.64 -3.74
C PRO A 43 -12.89 19.04 -3.15
N PRO A 44 -13.29 20.02 -3.97
CA PRO A 44 -13.77 21.31 -3.49
C PRO A 44 -14.92 21.11 -2.48
N GLY A 45 -14.86 21.79 -1.33
CA GLY A 45 -15.88 21.68 -0.28
C GLY A 45 -15.70 20.54 0.72
N SER A 46 -14.66 19.72 0.59
CA SER A 46 -14.25 18.82 1.67
C SER A 46 -13.78 19.64 2.88
N ARG A 47 -14.41 19.46 4.06
CA ARG A 47 -13.96 20.13 5.27
C ARG A 47 -12.51 19.70 5.55
N PRO A 48 -11.56 20.64 5.75
CA PRO A 48 -10.31 20.28 6.40
C PRO A 48 -10.66 19.71 7.78
N PRO A 49 -9.88 18.77 8.33
CA PRO A 49 -10.02 18.42 9.73
C PRO A 49 -9.94 19.73 10.52
N SER A 50 -10.92 19.97 11.39
CA SER A 50 -10.92 21.11 12.29
C SER A 50 -9.60 21.08 13.04
N THR A 51 -8.66 21.95 12.69
CA THR A 51 -7.59 22.35 13.58
C THR A 51 -8.27 23.11 14.71
N THR A 52 -8.79 22.37 15.69
CA THR A 52 -9.12 22.90 17.00
C THR A 52 -7.78 23.18 17.65
N SER A 53 -7.14 24.28 17.26
CA SER A 53 -6.03 24.86 18.01
C SER A 53 -6.60 25.44 19.30
N SER A 54 -6.80 24.59 20.30
CA SER A 54 -6.91 25.03 21.69
C SER A 54 -5.51 25.05 22.30
N PRO A 55 -5.04 26.19 22.81
CA PRO A 55 -3.67 26.33 23.30
C PRO A 55 -3.57 25.84 24.76
N SER A 56 -3.57 24.53 25.00
CA SER A 56 -3.23 23.99 26.33
C SER A 56 -3.05 22.47 26.34
N SER A 57 -1.86 21.97 25.97
CA SER A 57 -1.24 20.79 26.60
C SER A 57 0.16 20.52 26.02
N PRO A 58 1.20 20.28 26.85
CA PRO A 58 2.59 20.11 26.41
C PRO A 58 2.95 18.68 25.97
N SER A 59 1.97 17.82 25.66
CA SER A 59 2.20 16.43 25.22
C SER A 59 1.81 16.24 23.75
N GLY A 60 2.33 17.09 22.86
CA GLY A 60 2.14 16.98 21.42
C GLY A 60 2.92 15.81 20.84
N THR A 61 2.23 14.73 20.48
CA THR A 61 2.70 13.80 19.46
C THR A 61 2.89 14.58 18.17
N ARG A 62 4.15 14.82 17.79
CA ARG A 62 4.50 15.47 16.53
C ARG A 62 4.08 14.56 15.38
N GLU A 63 2.87 14.78 14.85
CA GLU A 63 2.54 14.32 13.51
C GLU A 63 3.55 14.94 12.55
N CYS A 64 4.25 14.05 11.83
CA CYS A 64 5.33 14.40 10.95
C CYS A 64 4.76 15.23 9.78
N SER A 65 4.99 16.54 9.81
CA SER A 65 4.73 17.49 8.74
C SER A 65 5.67 17.28 7.55
N SER A 66 5.70 16.07 7.00
CA SER A 66 6.45 15.72 5.80
C SER A 66 5.60 15.83 4.52
N CYS A 67 4.66 16.79 4.49
CA CYS A 67 4.18 17.34 3.23
C CYS A 67 5.04 18.57 2.94
N TRP A 68 5.71 18.55 1.78
CA TRP A 68 6.58 19.58 1.22
C TRP A 68 6.35 21.02 1.75
N PRO A 69 7.41 21.79 2.06
CA PRO A 69 7.25 23.21 2.32
C PRO A 69 6.63 23.86 1.08
N ALA A 70 5.45 24.46 1.24
CA ALA A 70 4.88 25.32 0.21
C ALA A 70 5.92 26.41 -0.14
N PRO A 71 6.12 26.75 -1.42
CA PRO A 71 6.99 27.86 -1.76
C PRO A 71 6.47 29.12 -1.07
N PRO A 72 7.36 29.94 -0.49
CA PRO A 72 6.93 31.14 0.21
C PRO A 72 6.15 32.03 -0.76
N ARG A 73 4.86 32.23 -0.49
CA ARG A 73 4.09 33.31 -1.10
C ARG A 73 4.83 34.60 -0.76
N THR A 74 5.43 35.23 -1.76
CA THR A 74 6.03 36.56 -1.65
C THR A 74 4.94 37.59 -1.40
N ALA A 75 4.46 37.70 -0.16
CA ALA A 75 3.68 38.82 0.30
C ALA A 75 4.68 39.93 0.65
N ARG A 76 4.93 40.79 -0.34
CA ARG A 76 5.66 42.04 -0.18
C ARG A 76 4.76 43.00 0.60
N SER A 77 5.00 43.19 1.89
CA SER A 77 4.55 44.37 2.62
C SER A 77 5.52 44.68 3.75
N ALA A 78 6.15 45.84 3.63
CA ALA A 78 7.10 46.38 4.57
C ALA A 78 6.37 47.09 5.72
N SER A 79 6.80 46.82 6.95
CA SER A 79 6.80 47.83 8.03
C SER A 79 7.73 47.34 9.14
N ALA A 80 8.74 48.17 9.44
CA ALA A 80 9.79 47.94 10.42
C ALA A 80 9.37 48.37 11.83
N ALA A 81 9.77 47.61 12.86
CA ALA A 81 10.04 48.04 14.24
C ALA A 81 10.77 46.89 15.00
N PRO A 82 11.51 47.12 16.10
CA PRO A 82 12.94 46.86 16.11
C PRO A 82 13.40 45.65 16.95
N VAL A 83 14.66 45.34 16.67
CA VAL A 83 15.61 44.41 17.31
C VAL A 83 15.45 44.31 18.83
N GLY A 84 15.06 43.12 19.28
CA GLY A 84 15.29 42.60 20.63
C GLY A 84 16.13 41.33 20.51
N THR A 85 17.35 41.40 21.00
CA THR A 85 18.41 40.38 20.95
C THR A 85 18.10 39.13 21.77
N SER A 86 18.08 37.97 21.11
CA SER A 86 18.67 36.73 21.65
C SER A 86 18.96 35.75 20.50
N ALA A 87 20.12 35.95 19.87
CA ALA A 87 20.72 34.97 18.99
C ALA A 87 21.48 33.94 19.85
N SER A 88 20.92 32.74 20.01
CA SER A 88 21.70 31.52 20.24
C SER A 88 20.80 30.31 20.00
N GLY A 89 20.80 29.81 18.77
CA GLY A 89 20.05 28.63 18.37
C GLY A 89 20.38 28.27 16.94
N ALA A 90 21.61 27.79 16.72
CA ALA A 90 21.98 27.14 15.47
C ALA A 90 20.90 26.10 15.07
N PRO A 91 20.62 25.90 13.77
CA PRO A 91 19.69 24.87 13.34
C PRO A 91 20.22 23.53 13.82
N GLY A 92 19.57 22.99 14.86
CA GLY A 92 19.94 21.73 15.47
C GLY A 92 20.01 20.67 14.40
N SER A 93 21.21 20.14 14.20
CA SER A 93 21.46 18.91 13.47
C SER A 93 20.58 17.82 14.08
N VAL A 94 19.47 17.54 13.43
CA VAL A 94 18.59 16.44 13.82
C VAL A 94 19.40 15.14 13.63
N PRO A 95 19.63 14.34 14.69
CA PRO A 95 20.46 13.16 14.59
C PRO A 95 19.88 12.16 13.56
N PRO A 96 20.71 11.48 12.76
CA PRO A 96 20.25 10.59 11.68
C PRO A 96 19.31 9.45 12.16
N SER A 97 19.24 9.16 13.46
CA SER A 97 18.37 8.15 14.06
C SER A 97 16.89 8.58 14.24
N SER A 98 16.57 9.86 14.06
CA SER A 98 15.18 10.35 14.13
C SER A 98 14.42 10.24 12.80
N TRP A 99 15.12 10.02 11.67
CA TRP A 99 14.50 9.91 10.34
C TRP A 99 13.66 8.63 10.21
N LEU A 100 13.98 7.60 10.99
CA LEU A 100 13.04 6.52 11.25
C LEU A 100 12.12 6.95 12.38
N CYS A 101 11.05 7.66 12.02
CA CYS A 101 9.90 7.91 12.89
C CYS A 101 9.52 6.60 13.65
N SER A 102 9.04 6.70 14.89
CA SER A 102 8.55 5.54 15.67
C SER A 102 7.57 4.69 14.86
N SER A 103 6.74 5.33 14.03
CA SER A 103 5.85 4.68 13.07
C SER A 103 6.59 3.89 11.98
N CYS A 104 7.69 4.41 11.43
CA CYS A 104 8.52 3.71 10.45
C CYS A 104 9.21 2.47 11.06
N ARG A 105 9.73 2.59 12.28
CA ARG A 105 10.32 1.44 13.01
C ARG A 105 9.30 0.34 13.26
N SER A 106 8.09 0.72 13.69
CA SER A 106 7.01 -0.25 13.93
C SER A 106 6.59 -0.99 12.66
N ARG A 107 6.40 -0.27 11.55
CA ARG A 107 6.03 -0.86 10.24
C ARG A 107 7.10 -1.81 9.71
N TYR A 108 8.37 -1.44 9.84
CA TYR A 108 9.48 -2.32 9.43
C TYR A 108 9.53 -3.61 10.26
N ARG A 109 9.33 -3.53 11.58
CA ARG A 109 9.27 -4.73 12.44
C ARG A 109 8.14 -5.66 12.06
N LEU A 110 6.94 -5.12 11.77
CA LEU A 110 5.80 -5.89 11.28
C LEU A 110 6.09 -6.56 9.93
N PHE A 111 6.78 -5.86 9.03
CA PHE A 111 7.22 -6.43 7.75
C PHE A 111 8.17 -7.62 7.93
N VAL A 112 9.20 -7.46 8.79
CA VAL A 112 10.15 -8.54 9.09
C VAL A 112 9.46 -9.72 9.77
N LEU A 113 8.56 -9.46 10.73
CA LEU A 113 7.77 -10.49 11.39
C LEU A 113 6.94 -11.30 10.39
N GLY A 114 6.24 -10.62 9.47
CA GLY A 114 5.48 -11.26 8.40
C GLY A 114 6.38 -12.10 7.48
N PHE A 115 7.57 -11.60 7.13
CA PHE A 115 8.54 -12.33 6.32
C PHE A 115 9.00 -13.63 7.00
N VAL A 116 9.33 -13.56 8.30
CA VAL A 116 9.75 -14.73 9.09
C VAL A 116 8.60 -15.73 9.23
N ALA A 117 7.38 -15.26 9.53
CA ALA A 117 6.20 -16.12 9.67
C ALA A 117 5.91 -16.94 8.40
N VAL A 118 5.98 -16.32 7.22
CA VAL A 118 5.73 -17.01 5.93
C VAL A 118 6.81 -18.06 5.61
N ARG A 119 8.02 -17.92 6.16
CA ARG A 119 9.12 -18.88 5.97
C ARG A 119 8.97 -20.12 6.85
N ALA A 120 8.13 -20.09 7.89
CA ALA A 120 7.89 -21.22 8.76
C ALA A 120 6.83 -22.17 8.15
N PRO A 121 7.18 -23.44 7.85
CA PRO A 121 6.26 -24.37 7.22
C PRO A 121 5.07 -24.72 8.13
N GLU A 122 5.29 -24.80 9.44
CA GLU A 122 4.25 -25.07 10.45
C GLU A 122 3.18 -23.96 10.49
N PHE A 123 3.63 -22.71 10.39
CA PHE A 123 2.73 -21.55 10.30
C PHE A 123 1.87 -21.63 9.05
N MET A 124 2.48 -21.94 7.89
CA MET A 124 1.74 -22.05 6.64
C MET A 124 0.74 -23.21 6.63
N GLN A 125 1.10 -24.37 7.19
CA GLN A 125 0.18 -25.51 7.35
C GLN A 125 -1.00 -25.15 8.27
N SER A 126 -0.73 -24.44 9.35
CA SER A 126 -1.78 -23.95 10.26
C SER A 126 -2.70 -22.94 9.56
N ALA A 127 -2.14 -22.02 8.80
CA ALA A 127 -2.90 -21.06 8.00
C ALA A 127 -3.81 -21.76 6.98
N GLU A 128 -3.34 -22.80 6.31
CA GLU A 128 -4.16 -23.62 5.39
C GLU A 128 -5.27 -24.37 6.11
N ARG A 129 -5.01 -24.92 7.30
CA ARG A 129 -6.01 -25.67 8.07
C ARG A 129 -7.12 -24.77 8.60
N TYR A 130 -6.79 -23.59 9.09
CA TYR A 130 -7.72 -22.68 9.78
C TYR A 130 -8.14 -21.46 8.95
N HIS A 131 -7.91 -21.43 7.64
CA HIS A 131 -8.19 -20.26 6.81
C HIS A 131 -9.63 -19.77 6.87
N ARG A 132 -10.63 -20.67 6.85
CA ARG A 132 -12.06 -20.32 6.90
C ARG A 132 -12.47 -19.74 8.25
N PRO A 133 -12.24 -20.42 9.39
CA PRO A 133 -12.60 -19.84 10.69
C PRO A 133 -11.82 -18.56 10.98
N ALA A 134 -10.54 -18.48 10.61
CA ALA A 134 -9.75 -17.26 10.76
C ALA A 134 -10.33 -16.10 9.94
N LEU A 135 -10.70 -16.34 8.67
CA LEU A 135 -11.27 -15.30 7.82
C LEU A 135 -12.66 -14.87 8.31
N ALA A 136 -13.53 -15.82 8.67
CA ALA A 136 -14.86 -15.53 9.18
C ALA A 136 -14.80 -14.70 10.48
N LEU A 137 -13.97 -15.13 11.44
CA LEU A 137 -13.79 -14.40 12.70
C LEU A 137 -13.13 -13.03 12.48
N GLY A 138 -12.10 -12.97 11.65
CA GLY A 138 -11.42 -11.72 11.32
C GLY A 138 -12.35 -10.70 10.67
N LEU A 139 -13.19 -11.13 9.72
CA LEU A 139 -14.19 -10.27 9.08
C LEU A 139 -15.30 -9.84 10.05
N ALA A 140 -15.78 -10.75 10.91
CA ALA A 140 -16.77 -10.42 11.93
C ALA A 140 -16.24 -9.37 12.92
N LEU A 141 -15.01 -9.55 13.41
CA LEU A 141 -14.35 -8.58 14.29
C LEU A 141 -14.05 -7.26 13.57
N SER A 142 -13.70 -7.29 12.28
CA SER A 142 -13.48 -6.08 11.47
C SER A 142 -14.78 -5.33 11.23
N ALA A 143 -15.88 -6.03 10.97
CA ALA A 143 -17.21 -5.43 10.84
C ALA A 143 -17.64 -4.80 12.18
N TRP A 144 -17.49 -5.54 13.28
CA TRP A 144 -17.70 -5.01 14.63
C TRP A 144 -16.87 -3.76 14.88
N TRP A 145 -15.57 -3.76 14.54
CA TRP A 145 -14.70 -2.60 14.68
C TRP A 145 -15.25 -1.37 13.95
N VAL A 146 -15.72 -1.55 12.71
CA VAL A 146 -16.29 -0.47 11.91
C VAL A 146 -17.64 0.02 12.46
N LEU A 147 -18.48 -0.88 12.96
CA LEU A 147 -19.82 -0.56 13.49
C LEU A 147 -19.78 0.03 14.90
N SER A 148 -18.76 -0.31 15.71
CA SER A 148 -18.59 0.16 17.09
C SER A 148 -17.80 1.47 17.22
N ARG A 149 -17.60 2.22 16.13
CA ARG A 149 -16.81 3.47 16.13
C ARG A 149 -17.28 4.45 17.19
N ASP A 150 -18.56 4.80 17.19
CA ASP A 150 -19.12 5.80 18.11
C ASP A 150 -18.98 5.37 19.58
N LEU A 151 -19.13 4.07 19.86
CA LEU A 151 -18.94 3.51 21.20
C LEU A 151 -17.47 3.58 21.66
N ARG A 152 -16.54 3.36 20.73
CA ARG A 152 -15.09 3.42 21.01
C ARG A 152 -14.61 4.85 21.21
N ASP A 153 -15.13 5.78 20.43
CA ASP A 153 -14.77 7.21 20.49
C ASP A 153 -15.32 7.88 21.77
N ALA A 154 -16.31 7.26 22.43
CA ALA A 154 -16.82 7.70 23.73
C ALA A 154 -15.95 7.27 24.91
N LEU A 155 -14.96 6.38 24.71
CA LEU A 155 -14.07 5.93 25.77
C LEU A 155 -12.97 6.97 26.04
N PRO A 156 -12.56 7.19 27.30
CA PRO A 156 -11.46 8.10 27.62
C PRO A 156 -10.13 7.65 27.01
N ASP A 157 -9.37 8.61 26.48
CA ASP A 157 -8.00 8.46 26.02
C ASP A 157 -7.01 8.99 27.08
N PRO A 158 -6.08 8.19 27.63
CA PRO A 158 -5.90 6.75 27.46
C PRO A 158 -6.76 5.93 28.43
N SER A 159 -7.28 4.78 27.99
CA SER A 159 -7.92 3.80 28.85
C SER A 159 -7.47 2.37 28.51
N LEU A 160 -7.31 1.54 29.54
CA LEU A 160 -6.97 0.11 29.37
C LEU A 160 -8.01 -0.61 28.50
N GLN A 161 -9.28 -0.19 28.58
CA GLN A 161 -10.37 -0.73 27.77
C GLN A 161 -10.16 -0.42 26.29
N LEU A 162 -9.84 0.83 25.95
CA LEU A 162 -9.58 1.22 24.57
C LEU A 162 -8.30 0.57 24.00
N GLU A 163 -7.25 0.42 24.82
CA GLU A 163 -6.06 -0.35 24.44
C GLU A 163 -6.40 -1.83 24.16
N GLY A 164 -7.23 -2.45 25.00
CA GLY A 164 -7.73 -3.81 24.78
C GLY A 164 -8.52 -3.94 23.48
N LEU A 165 -9.36 -2.95 23.16
CA LEU A 165 -10.08 -2.91 21.88
C LEU A 165 -9.12 -2.72 20.69
N ASN A 166 -8.13 -1.83 20.80
CA ASN A 166 -7.10 -1.63 19.76
C ASN A 166 -6.31 -2.93 19.48
N LEU A 167 -5.97 -3.69 20.53
CA LEU A 167 -5.37 -5.02 20.40
C LEU A 167 -6.32 -5.99 19.70
N LEU A 168 -7.61 -5.98 20.02
CA LEU A 168 -8.62 -6.80 19.35
C LEU A 168 -8.76 -6.45 17.87
N GLY A 169 -8.74 -5.16 17.50
CA GLY A 169 -8.72 -4.70 16.10
C GLY A 169 -7.46 -5.13 15.36
N THR A 170 -6.31 -5.11 16.04
CA THR A 170 -5.04 -5.63 15.50
C THR A 170 -5.13 -7.14 15.26
N LEU A 171 -5.68 -7.89 16.21
CA LEU A 171 -5.91 -9.33 16.09
C LEU A 171 -6.88 -9.65 14.96
N ALA A 172 -7.97 -8.89 14.82
CA ALA A 172 -8.92 -9.02 13.71
C ALA A 172 -8.22 -8.87 12.36
N THR A 173 -7.37 -7.86 12.22
CA THR A 173 -6.55 -7.62 11.02
C THR A 173 -5.63 -8.81 10.74
N TRP A 174 -4.96 -9.33 11.76
CA TRP A 174 -4.09 -10.51 11.63
C TRP A 174 -4.87 -11.77 11.23
N LEU A 175 -6.05 -11.99 11.78
CA LEU A 175 -6.93 -13.13 11.42
C LEU A 175 -7.37 -13.05 9.96
N VAL A 176 -7.72 -11.86 9.47
CA VAL A 176 -8.00 -11.64 8.04
C VAL A 176 -6.78 -11.96 7.20
N VAL A 177 -5.58 -11.47 7.57
CA VAL A 177 -4.33 -11.75 6.84
C VAL A 177 -4.05 -13.26 6.78
N VAL A 178 -4.09 -13.96 7.90
CA VAL A 178 -3.88 -15.42 7.96
C VAL A 178 -4.93 -16.17 7.15
N GLY A 179 -6.20 -15.76 7.26
CA GLY A 179 -7.31 -16.31 6.49
C GLY A 179 -7.09 -16.17 4.98
N LEU A 180 -6.73 -14.98 4.51
CA LEU A 180 -6.41 -14.72 3.10
C LEU A 180 -5.16 -15.48 2.64
N LEU A 181 -4.12 -15.58 3.49
CA LEU A 181 -2.90 -16.33 3.20
C LEU A 181 -3.19 -17.82 2.96
N GLY A 182 -3.97 -18.44 3.85
CA GLY A 182 -4.36 -19.85 3.74
C GLY A 182 -5.36 -20.11 2.60
N TRP A 183 -6.35 -19.24 2.42
CA TRP A 183 -7.31 -19.32 1.30
C TRP A 183 -6.59 -19.26 -0.05
N GLY A 184 -5.61 -18.35 -0.18
CA GLY A 184 -4.82 -18.21 -1.40
C GLY A 184 -4.07 -19.50 -1.76
N ARG A 185 -3.52 -20.22 -0.78
CA ARG A 185 -2.81 -21.48 -1.05
C ARG A 185 -3.74 -22.61 -1.52
N TRP A 186 -4.98 -22.65 -1.03
CA TRP A 186 -5.97 -23.65 -1.44
C TRP A 186 -6.57 -23.38 -2.83
N TYR A 187 -6.99 -22.14 -3.10
CA TYR A 187 -7.72 -21.79 -4.34
C TYR A 187 -6.83 -21.30 -5.50
N LEU A 188 -5.71 -20.63 -5.20
CA LEU A 188 -4.91 -19.91 -6.20
C LEU A 188 -3.66 -20.68 -6.64
N ASN A 189 -3.56 -21.98 -6.33
CA ASN A 189 -2.44 -22.81 -6.79
C ASN A 189 -2.67 -23.39 -8.20
N ARG A 190 -3.23 -22.57 -9.12
CA ARG A 190 -3.44 -22.95 -10.52
C ARG A 190 -2.64 -22.04 -11.44
N GLN A 191 -1.92 -22.65 -12.38
CA GLN A 191 -1.26 -21.93 -13.46
C GLN A 191 -2.32 -21.49 -14.47
N SER A 192 -2.25 -20.22 -14.91
CA SER A 192 -3.07 -19.71 -16.00
C SER A 192 -2.28 -18.70 -16.85
N ALA A 193 -2.68 -18.52 -18.11
CA ALA A 193 -2.09 -17.51 -18.99
C ALA A 193 -2.27 -16.09 -18.41
N THR A 194 -3.43 -15.83 -17.80
CA THR A 194 -3.72 -14.58 -17.09
C THR A 194 -2.77 -14.34 -15.93
N LEU A 195 -2.48 -15.37 -15.12
CA LEU A 195 -1.50 -15.26 -14.03
C LEU A 195 -0.11 -14.94 -14.58
N ALA A 196 0.31 -15.59 -15.67
CA ALA A 196 1.61 -15.32 -16.27
C ALA A 196 1.73 -13.86 -16.73
N TYR A 197 0.71 -13.34 -17.41
CA TYR A 197 0.63 -11.94 -17.85
C TYR A 197 0.63 -10.95 -16.68
N LEU A 198 -0.23 -11.16 -15.68
CA LEU A 198 -0.36 -10.25 -14.53
C LEU A 198 0.85 -10.33 -13.58
N ALA A 199 1.43 -11.52 -13.39
CA ALA A 199 2.61 -11.68 -12.55
C ALA A 199 3.84 -11.00 -13.16
N GLU A 200 4.01 -11.09 -14.49
CA GLU A 200 5.06 -10.35 -15.22
C GLU A 200 4.85 -8.83 -15.09
N GLY A 201 3.60 -8.36 -15.25
CA GLY A 201 3.25 -6.95 -15.16
C GLY A 201 3.13 -6.38 -13.74
N SER A 202 3.19 -7.20 -12.69
CA SER A 202 2.91 -6.78 -11.31
C SER A 202 3.81 -5.64 -10.81
N TYR A 203 5.10 -5.66 -11.16
CA TYR A 203 6.04 -4.61 -10.77
C TYR A 203 5.84 -3.29 -11.56
N PRO A 204 5.76 -3.30 -12.90
CA PRO A 204 5.42 -2.10 -13.66
C PRO A 204 4.10 -1.45 -13.21
N VAL A 205 3.05 -2.25 -13.05
CA VAL A 205 1.74 -1.75 -12.59
C VAL A 205 1.85 -1.15 -11.19
N TYR A 206 2.55 -1.82 -10.27
CA TYR A 206 2.83 -1.30 -8.93
C TYR A 206 3.59 0.03 -8.96
N LEU A 207 4.54 0.22 -9.87
CA LEU A 207 5.29 1.48 -9.93
C LEU A 207 4.46 2.63 -10.54
N LEU A 208 3.67 2.32 -11.57
CA LEU A 208 2.94 3.32 -12.37
C LEU A 208 1.60 3.75 -11.75
N HIS A 209 0.91 2.89 -11.00
CA HIS A 209 -0.46 3.18 -10.56
C HIS A 209 -0.56 4.50 -9.77
N GLN A 210 0.36 4.75 -8.83
CA GLN A 210 0.28 5.92 -7.94
C GLN A 210 0.49 7.23 -8.70
N THR A 211 1.41 7.26 -9.67
CA THR A 211 1.65 8.45 -10.50
C THR A 211 0.45 8.72 -11.40
N VAL A 212 -0.10 7.68 -12.02
CA VAL A 212 -1.31 7.79 -12.85
C VAL A 212 -2.51 8.26 -12.02
N ILE A 213 -2.72 7.71 -10.82
CA ILE A 213 -3.80 8.12 -9.92
C ILE A 213 -3.64 9.61 -9.55
N ALA A 214 -2.45 10.05 -9.17
CA ALA A 214 -2.21 11.43 -8.79
C ALA A 214 -2.50 12.41 -9.94
N VAL A 215 -2.02 12.10 -11.15
CA VAL A 215 -2.27 12.93 -12.34
C VAL A 215 -3.74 12.90 -12.73
N ALA A 216 -4.40 11.73 -12.75
CA ALA A 216 -5.81 11.63 -13.08
C ALA A 216 -6.70 12.35 -12.05
N ALA A 217 -6.35 12.28 -10.77
CA ALA A 217 -7.08 12.96 -9.70
C ALA A 217 -7.10 14.47 -9.89
N TYR A 218 -5.99 15.06 -10.32
CA TYR A 218 -5.91 16.50 -10.62
C TYR A 218 -7.00 16.96 -11.59
N TYR A 219 -7.31 16.16 -12.62
CA TYR A 219 -8.31 16.51 -13.63
C TYR A 219 -9.75 16.10 -13.27
N VAL A 220 -9.93 14.99 -12.54
CA VAL A 220 -11.25 14.42 -12.25
C VAL A 220 -11.92 15.08 -11.04
N VAL A 221 -11.15 15.35 -9.98
CA VAL A 221 -11.69 15.79 -8.68
C VAL A 221 -12.30 17.20 -8.72
N GLY A 222 -11.86 18.05 -9.66
CA GLY A 222 -12.36 19.41 -9.85
C GLY A 222 -13.64 19.52 -10.70
N GLN A 223 -14.13 18.43 -11.28
CA GLN A 223 -15.28 18.46 -12.19
C GLN A 223 -16.61 18.59 -11.43
N PRO A 224 -17.64 19.26 -11.99
CA PRO A 224 -18.97 19.36 -11.38
C PRO A 224 -19.74 18.03 -11.52
N ALA A 225 -19.30 17.01 -10.80
CA ALA A 225 -19.87 15.67 -10.80
C ALA A 225 -20.07 15.18 -9.36
N ALA A 226 -21.05 14.27 -9.15
CA ALA A 226 -21.27 13.67 -7.84
C ALA A 226 -20.05 12.86 -7.39
N GLY A 227 -19.75 12.86 -6.09
CA GLY A 227 -18.58 12.17 -5.51
C GLY A 227 -18.42 10.70 -5.93
N PRO A 228 -19.48 9.86 -5.93
CA PRO A 228 -19.39 8.48 -6.40
C PRO A 228 -19.02 8.36 -7.89
N LEU A 229 -19.49 9.29 -8.72
CA LEU A 229 -19.16 9.31 -10.14
C LEU A 229 -17.70 9.71 -10.34
N GLN A 230 -17.22 10.74 -9.65
CA GLN A 230 -15.80 11.11 -9.65
C GLN A 230 -14.91 9.95 -9.19
N TRP A 231 -15.30 9.23 -8.13
CA TRP A 231 -14.58 8.06 -7.63
C TRP A 231 -14.51 6.95 -8.67
N LEU A 232 -15.65 6.61 -9.30
CA LEU A 232 -15.71 5.56 -10.31
C LEU A 232 -14.90 5.94 -11.55
N THR A 233 -15.02 7.19 -12.02
CA THR A 233 -14.24 7.71 -13.14
C THR A 233 -12.74 7.63 -12.84
N LEU A 234 -12.31 8.06 -11.65
CA LEU A 234 -10.91 8.01 -11.26
C LEU A 234 -10.38 6.57 -11.17
N LEU A 235 -11.18 5.64 -10.64
CA LEU A 235 -10.83 4.22 -10.58
C LEU A 235 -10.68 3.62 -11.99
N VAL A 236 -11.66 3.81 -12.86
CA VAL A 236 -11.64 3.25 -14.21
C VAL A 236 -10.49 3.85 -15.03
N MET A 237 -10.33 5.17 -14.98
CA MET A 237 -9.24 5.86 -15.70
C MET A 237 -7.87 5.42 -15.21
N SER A 238 -7.66 5.32 -13.90
CA SER A 238 -6.37 4.93 -13.36
C SER A 238 -5.99 3.49 -13.74
N VAL A 239 -6.94 2.55 -13.65
CA VAL A 239 -6.72 1.17 -14.11
C VAL A 239 -6.43 1.14 -15.60
N ALA A 240 -7.27 1.76 -16.43
CA ALA A 240 -7.12 1.74 -17.88
C ALA A 240 -5.79 2.34 -18.35
N VAL A 241 -5.43 3.52 -17.85
CA VAL A 241 -4.19 4.21 -18.23
C VAL A 241 -2.96 3.43 -17.73
N THR A 242 -3.00 2.89 -16.51
CA THR A 242 -1.86 2.11 -15.98
C THR A 242 -1.62 0.84 -16.80
N PHE A 243 -2.69 0.13 -17.19
CA PHE A 243 -2.56 -1.05 -18.03
C PHE A 243 -2.14 -0.72 -19.47
N ALA A 244 -2.59 0.41 -20.03
CA ALA A 244 -2.13 0.89 -21.32
C ALA A 244 -0.62 1.23 -21.30
N LEU A 245 -0.15 1.91 -20.25
CA LEU A 245 1.27 2.19 -20.05
C LEU A 245 2.07 0.90 -19.84
N TYR A 246 1.57 -0.03 -19.05
CA TYR A 246 2.20 -1.35 -18.89
C TYR A 246 2.39 -2.05 -20.23
N GLU A 247 1.35 -2.07 -21.09
CA GLU A 247 1.46 -2.68 -22.40
C GLU A 247 2.48 -1.95 -23.31
N ALA A 248 2.59 -0.62 -23.20
CA ALA A 248 3.63 0.15 -23.88
C ALA A 248 5.05 -0.20 -23.37
N VAL A 249 5.24 -0.32 -22.06
CA VAL A 249 6.51 -0.76 -21.46
C VAL A 249 6.84 -2.20 -21.90
N ARG A 250 5.85 -3.08 -21.96
CA ARG A 250 6.01 -4.48 -22.35
C ARG A 250 6.48 -4.65 -23.80
N ARG A 251 6.17 -3.71 -24.69
CA ARG A 251 6.58 -3.73 -26.11
C ARG A 251 8.01 -3.30 -26.36
N SER A 252 8.60 -2.47 -25.49
CA SER A 252 9.95 -1.92 -25.72
C SER A 252 11.03 -2.67 -24.92
N PRO A 253 12.10 -3.20 -25.57
CA PRO A 253 13.15 -3.96 -24.87
C PRO A 253 13.86 -3.16 -23.78
N ALA A 254 14.09 -1.86 -24.01
CA ALA A 254 14.73 -0.97 -23.04
C ALA A 254 13.85 -0.72 -21.82
N ALA A 255 12.54 -0.48 -22.01
CA ALA A 255 11.65 -0.27 -20.87
C ALA A 255 11.42 -1.59 -20.10
N ARG A 256 11.39 -2.75 -20.78
CA ARG A 256 11.39 -4.05 -20.07
C ARG A 256 12.58 -4.18 -19.12
N LEU A 257 13.77 -3.70 -19.49
CA LEU A 257 14.92 -3.69 -18.59
C LEU A 257 14.73 -2.74 -17.41
N LEU A 258 14.31 -1.49 -17.66
CA LEU A 258 14.08 -0.48 -16.61
C LEU A 258 13.05 -0.93 -15.58
N PHE A 259 12.02 -1.63 -16.02
CA PHE A 259 10.94 -2.13 -15.17
C PHE A 259 11.15 -3.59 -14.74
N GLY A 260 12.37 -4.14 -14.85
CA GLY A 260 12.74 -5.46 -14.31
C GLY A 260 11.99 -6.65 -14.92
N MET A 261 11.41 -6.49 -16.12
CA MET A 261 10.74 -7.56 -16.86
C MET A 261 11.74 -8.46 -17.59
N ARG A 262 11.34 -9.71 -17.90
CA ARG A 262 12.16 -10.63 -18.69
C ARG A 262 12.41 -10.04 -20.08
N SER A 263 13.67 -10.00 -20.53
CA SER A 263 14.00 -9.52 -21.88
C SER A 263 13.44 -10.45 -22.96
N LEU A 264 12.92 -9.89 -24.06
CA LEU A 264 12.39 -10.64 -25.20
C LEU A 264 13.45 -11.58 -25.82
N GLU A 265 14.70 -11.11 -25.95
CA GLU A 265 15.79 -11.88 -26.55
C GLU A 265 16.15 -13.16 -25.78
N LYS A 266 16.14 -13.11 -24.44
CA LYS A 266 16.39 -14.29 -23.59
C LYS A 266 15.25 -15.32 -23.68
N GLY A 267 14.02 -14.89 -24.00
CA GLY A 267 12.88 -15.78 -24.24
C GLY A 267 13.08 -16.62 -25.49
N VAL A 268 13.32 -15.95 -26.62
CA VAL A 268 13.55 -16.58 -27.93
C VAL A 268 14.74 -17.55 -27.89
N ARG A 269 15.85 -17.17 -27.27
CA ARG A 269 17.06 -18.02 -27.14
C ARG A 269 16.85 -19.26 -26.26
N ARG A 270 15.90 -19.20 -25.31
CA ARG A 270 15.56 -20.35 -24.44
C ARG A 270 14.65 -21.32 -25.18
N GLU A 271 13.65 -20.81 -25.89
CA GLU A 271 12.76 -21.63 -26.73
C GLU A 271 13.55 -22.37 -27.82
N SER A 272 14.49 -21.69 -28.47
CA SER A 272 15.36 -22.31 -29.47
C SER A 272 16.24 -23.41 -28.87
N ARG A 273 16.80 -23.22 -27.66
CA ARG A 273 17.56 -24.28 -26.96
C ARG A 273 16.71 -25.47 -26.54
N VAL A 274 15.47 -25.24 -26.13
CA VAL A 274 14.55 -26.32 -25.74
C VAL A 274 14.13 -27.12 -26.97
N ALA A 275 13.76 -26.44 -28.07
CA ALA A 275 13.45 -27.09 -29.34
C ALA A 275 14.64 -27.90 -29.88
N GLN A 276 15.86 -27.35 -29.80
CA GLN A 276 17.08 -28.03 -30.21
C GLN A 276 17.40 -29.28 -29.37
N ARG A 277 17.11 -29.25 -28.06
CA ARG A 277 17.28 -30.43 -27.18
C ARG A 277 16.23 -31.51 -27.44
N ALA A 278 15.00 -31.12 -27.72
CA ALA A 278 13.92 -32.05 -28.07
C ALA A 278 14.12 -32.72 -29.43
N ALA A 279 14.84 -32.07 -30.36
CA ALA A 279 15.17 -32.65 -31.66
C ALA A 279 16.33 -33.67 -31.62
N VAL A 280 17.08 -33.73 -30.52
CA VAL A 280 18.26 -34.61 -30.33
C VAL A 280 17.95 -35.79 -29.41
N SER A 281 16.76 -35.82 -28.79
CA SER A 281 16.22 -36.94 -27.99
C SER A 281 15.27 -37.79 -28.80
#